data_AF-A0AAE1KY22-F1
#
_entry.id   AF-A0AAE1KY22-F1
#
_cell.length_a   1.000
_cell.length_b   1.000
_cell.length_c   1.000
_cell.angle_alpha   90.00
_cell.angle_beta   90.00
_cell.angle_gamma   90.00
#
_symmetry.space_group_name_H-M   'P 1'
#
loop_
_entity.id
_entity.type
_entity.pdbx_description
1 polymer ?
#
loop_
_entity_poly.entity_id
_entity_poly.type
_entity_poly.pdbx_seq_one_letter_code
_entity_poly.pdbx_strand_id
1 'polypeptide(L)'
;MSSKLVLVLAKTIQVLKNSTIYADNYFTSIQLVEFLRDKYQCRYVGTARPNRIGNPPLMSKKEMEKKSTPRGTLDYVSCNGVFAMCWKDNKQVTVLSSDAGVEPLSTAKRWNKDTRKKVEIQCPAVIKEYNGKMGGIDKSDMLTHLYKTPMKSRRWYIRLYGYIIDLCTSNAWVLYKRDAIALLEKPMPLKDFQLKISTFARTYKNRPTRMLRNTPEPFVLLRKGQRTSRPSDNLRYDYSKFHCPEFVNQRMTCKFCSTKDDIHRSRWICNVCKVALCLNDSRNCFQDFHAAPLPHRPLRPHRTQRPLHQ
;
A
#
# COMPACT_ATOMS: atom_id res chain seq x y z
N MET A 1 -5.85 -3.00 -31.81
CA MET A 1 -4.68 -3.05 -30.90
C MET A 1 -5.13 -3.20 -29.44
N SER A 2 -6.05 -2.37 -28.94
CA SER A 2 -6.53 -2.40 -27.54
C SER A 2 -7.15 -3.74 -27.11
N SER A 3 -7.99 -4.37 -27.95
CA SER A 3 -8.65 -5.64 -27.59
C SER A 3 -7.66 -6.78 -27.39
N LYS A 4 -6.55 -6.82 -28.15
CA LYS A 4 -5.48 -7.81 -27.97
C LYS A 4 -4.83 -7.70 -26.58
N LEU A 5 -4.66 -6.48 -26.08
CA LEU A 5 -4.08 -6.23 -24.77
C LEU A 5 -4.98 -6.79 -23.66
N VAL A 6 -6.29 -6.55 -23.73
CA VAL A 6 -7.26 -7.14 -22.78
C VAL A 6 -7.17 -8.67 -22.81
N LEU A 7 -7.10 -9.27 -23.99
CA LEU A 7 -6.99 -10.73 -24.11
C LEU A 7 -5.70 -11.29 -23.51
N VAL A 8 -4.58 -10.59 -23.66
CA VAL A 8 -3.30 -11.00 -23.05
C VAL A 8 -3.38 -10.90 -21.53
N LEU A 9 -3.94 -9.81 -21.00
CA LEU A 9 -4.11 -9.64 -19.55
C LEU A 9 -5.14 -10.62 -18.96
N ALA A 10 -6.23 -10.92 -19.68
CA ALA A 10 -7.23 -11.87 -19.23
C ALA A 10 -6.65 -13.28 -19.01
N LYS A 11 -5.64 -13.68 -19.80
CA LYS A 11 -4.95 -14.97 -19.63
C LYS A 11 -4.17 -15.09 -18.32
N THR A 12 -3.86 -13.98 -17.63
CA THR A 12 -3.16 -14.03 -16.34
C THR A 12 -4.11 -14.20 -15.16
N ILE A 13 -5.43 -14.17 -15.40
CA ILE A 13 -6.45 -14.40 -14.38
C ILE A 13 -6.56 -15.90 -14.10
N GLN A 14 -6.30 -16.31 -12.86
CA GLN A 14 -6.33 -17.73 -12.45
C GLN A 14 -7.69 -18.40 -12.69
N VAL A 15 -8.78 -17.66 -12.42
CA VAL A 15 -10.16 -18.14 -12.59
C VAL A 15 -10.86 -17.22 -13.58
N LEU A 16 -10.50 -17.31 -14.86
CA LEU A 16 -11.07 -16.45 -15.90
C LEU A 16 -12.57 -16.77 -16.14
N LYS A 17 -12.94 -18.05 -16.10
CA LYS A 17 -14.33 -18.50 -16.20
C LYS A 17 -15.15 -17.91 -15.06
N ASN A 18 -16.32 -17.36 -15.38
CA ASN A 18 -17.24 -16.68 -14.46
C ASN A 18 -16.69 -15.39 -13.81
N SER A 19 -15.48 -14.94 -14.16
CA SER A 19 -15.01 -13.60 -13.77
C SER A 19 -15.66 -12.52 -14.64
N THR A 20 -15.68 -11.29 -14.12
CA THR A 20 -16.14 -10.11 -14.87
C THR A 20 -15.00 -9.11 -15.00
N ILE A 21 -14.73 -8.68 -16.23
CA ILE A 21 -13.76 -7.62 -16.54
C ILE A 21 -14.48 -6.27 -16.60
N TYR A 22 -13.94 -5.27 -15.90
CA TYR A 22 -14.39 -3.88 -15.96
C TYR A 22 -13.34 -3.04 -16.66
N ALA A 23 -13.72 -2.32 -17.73
CA ALA A 23 -12.76 -1.51 -18.47
C ALA A 23 -13.36 -0.22 -19.04
N ASP A 24 -12.46 0.70 -19.36
CA ASP A 24 -12.82 1.99 -19.95
C ASP A 24 -13.27 1.88 -21.43
N ASN A 25 -13.60 3.03 -22.01
CA ASN A 25 -13.99 3.13 -23.41
C ASN A 25 -12.88 2.89 -24.43
N TYR A 26 -11.61 2.95 -24.01
CA TYR A 26 -10.48 2.70 -24.89
C TYR A 26 -10.31 1.20 -25.16
N PHE A 27 -10.66 0.36 -24.18
CA PHE A 27 -10.54 -1.11 -24.31
C PHE A 27 -11.81 -1.78 -24.85
N THR A 28 -12.97 -1.15 -24.69
CA THR A 28 -14.26 -1.80 -24.96
C THR A 28 -14.66 -1.78 -26.44
N SER A 29 -15.12 -2.94 -26.94
CA SER A 29 -15.70 -3.15 -28.28
C SER A 29 -16.62 -4.38 -28.29
N ILE A 30 -17.68 -4.36 -29.10
CA ILE A 30 -18.65 -5.47 -29.17
C ILE A 30 -17.99 -6.84 -29.44
N GLN A 31 -17.10 -6.90 -30.44
CA GLN A 31 -16.35 -8.11 -30.80
C GLN A 31 -15.53 -8.71 -29.65
N LEU A 32 -14.99 -7.84 -28.78
CA LEU A 32 -14.20 -8.29 -27.62
C LEU A 32 -15.12 -8.89 -26.55
N VAL A 33 -16.27 -8.26 -26.31
CA VAL A 33 -17.25 -8.71 -25.31
C VAL A 33 -17.81 -10.07 -25.70
N GLU A 34 -18.23 -10.23 -26.95
CA GLU A 34 -18.71 -11.50 -27.50
C GLU A 34 -17.63 -12.59 -27.40
N PHE A 35 -16.42 -12.29 -27.86
CA PHE A 35 -15.32 -13.26 -27.84
C PHE A 35 -14.93 -13.72 -26.43
N LEU A 36 -14.86 -12.80 -25.46
CA LEU A 36 -14.54 -13.15 -24.07
C LEU A 36 -15.62 -14.03 -23.43
N ARG A 37 -16.89 -13.70 -23.69
CA ARG A 37 -18.02 -14.49 -23.20
C ARG A 37 -18.06 -15.87 -23.85
N ASP A 38 -18.02 -15.94 -25.18
CA ASP A 38 -18.25 -17.19 -25.91
C ASP A 38 -17.08 -18.15 -25.76
N LYS A 39 -15.84 -17.64 -25.82
CA LYS A 39 -14.64 -18.48 -25.78
C LYS A 39 -14.18 -18.81 -24.36
N TYR A 40 -14.33 -17.88 -23.41
CA TYR A 40 -13.76 -18.02 -22.07
C TYR A 40 -14.79 -18.01 -20.95
N GLN A 41 -16.09 -17.86 -21.25
CA GLN A 41 -17.14 -17.68 -20.23
C GLN A 41 -16.78 -16.55 -19.26
N CYS A 42 -16.07 -15.54 -19.78
CA CYS A 42 -15.65 -14.35 -19.05
C CYS A 42 -16.64 -13.24 -19.38
N ARG A 43 -17.27 -12.70 -18.35
CA ARG A 43 -18.20 -11.59 -18.47
C ARG A 43 -17.43 -10.28 -18.60
N TYR A 44 -18.09 -9.26 -19.10
CA TYR A 44 -17.46 -7.97 -19.36
C TYR A 44 -18.46 -6.84 -19.14
N VAL A 45 -18.00 -5.74 -18.53
CA VAL A 45 -18.75 -4.49 -18.41
C VAL A 45 -17.80 -3.33 -18.72
N GLY A 46 -18.15 -2.50 -19.69
CA GLY A 46 -17.30 -1.34 -19.98
C GLY A 46 -18.06 -0.19 -20.60
N THR A 47 -17.59 1.02 -20.32
CA THR A 47 -18.01 2.17 -21.12
C THR A 47 -17.53 1.97 -22.55
N ALA A 48 -18.28 2.43 -23.54
CA ALA A 48 -17.97 2.18 -24.95
C ALA A 48 -18.03 3.46 -25.77
N ARG A 49 -17.21 3.53 -26.82
CA ARG A 49 -17.32 4.59 -27.81
C ARG A 49 -18.40 4.23 -28.85
N PRO A 50 -19.20 5.19 -29.35
CA PRO A 50 -20.28 4.90 -30.30
C PRO A 50 -19.83 4.15 -31.56
N ASN A 51 -18.59 4.34 -32.01
CA ASN A 51 -18.05 3.65 -33.19
C ASN A 51 -17.59 2.20 -32.91
N ARG A 52 -17.77 1.67 -31.69
CA ARG A 52 -17.30 0.34 -31.27
C ARG A 52 -18.39 -0.58 -30.76
N ILE A 53 -19.65 -0.13 -30.81
CA ILE A 53 -20.81 -0.88 -30.31
C ILE A 53 -21.60 -1.62 -31.40
N GLY A 54 -21.19 -1.53 -32.67
CA GLY A 54 -21.85 -2.24 -33.76
C GLY A 54 -23.11 -1.57 -34.30
N ASN A 55 -23.25 -0.25 -34.13
CA ASN A 55 -24.41 0.54 -34.58
C ASN A 55 -25.78 -0.04 -34.17
N PRO A 56 -26.00 -0.34 -32.87
CA PRO A 56 -27.30 -0.76 -32.39
C PRO A 56 -28.33 0.37 -32.59
N PRO A 57 -29.64 0.04 -32.67
CA PRO A 57 -30.73 0.99 -32.81
C PRO A 57 -30.99 1.73 -31.49
N LEU A 58 -29.95 2.38 -30.95
CA LEU A 58 -30.02 3.21 -29.75
C LEU A 58 -30.22 4.67 -30.13
N MET A 59 -30.84 5.44 -29.24
CA MET A 59 -30.93 6.89 -29.36
C MET A 59 -29.57 7.51 -29.65
N SER A 60 -29.56 8.38 -30.64
CA SER A 60 -28.33 9.03 -31.07
C SER A 60 -27.78 9.94 -29.97
N LYS A 61 -26.45 10.15 -29.98
CA LYS A 61 -25.83 11.10 -29.06
C LYS A 61 -26.44 12.49 -29.15
N LYS A 62 -26.80 12.92 -30.36
CA LYS A 62 -27.43 14.22 -30.60
C LYS A 62 -28.78 14.32 -29.88
N GLU A 63 -29.61 13.29 -29.94
CA GLU A 63 -30.91 13.24 -29.26
C GLU A 63 -30.77 13.18 -27.74
N MET A 64 -29.85 12.34 -27.26
CA MET A 64 -29.57 12.21 -25.83
C MET A 64 -29.04 13.52 -25.23
N GLU A 65 -28.22 14.27 -25.94
CA GLU A 65 -27.62 15.51 -25.45
C GLU A 65 -28.51 16.76 -25.63
N LYS A 66 -29.70 16.66 -26.24
CA LYS A 66 -30.68 17.78 -26.30
C LYS A 66 -31.05 18.25 -24.90
N LYS A 67 -31.22 19.56 -24.70
CA LYS A 67 -31.67 20.12 -23.40
C LYS A 67 -33.05 19.61 -22.98
N SER A 68 -33.92 19.32 -23.93
CA SER A 68 -35.26 18.77 -23.70
C SER A 68 -35.25 17.35 -23.15
N THR A 69 -34.20 16.57 -23.43
CA THR A 69 -34.08 15.18 -22.95
C THR A 69 -33.76 15.19 -21.45
N PRO A 70 -34.62 14.63 -20.57
CA PRO A 70 -34.39 14.66 -19.13
C PRO A 70 -33.11 13.92 -18.72
N ARG A 71 -32.47 14.36 -17.63
CA ARG A 71 -31.37 13.58 -17.03
C ARG A 71 -31.95 12.30 -16.43
N GLY A 72 -31.25 11.18 -16.63
CA GLY A 72 -31.75 9.86 -16.28
C GLY A 72 -32.40 9.11 -17.43
N THR A 73 -32.65 9.77 -18.58
CA THR A 73 -33.14 9.08 -19.77
C THR A 73 -32.20 7.92 -20.14
N LEU A 74 -32.80 6.80 -20.47
CA LEU A 74 -32.19 5.50 -20.70
C LEU A 74 -32.76 4.95 -22.01
N ASP A 75 -31.90 4.35 -22.82
CA ASP A 75 -32.30 3.48 -23.92
C ASP A 75 -31.31 2.33 -24.06
N TYR A 76 -31.80 1.15 -24.39
CA TYR A 76 -31.00 -0.06 -24.40
C TYR A 76 -31.52 -1.09 -25.40
N VAL A 77 -30.60 -1.92 -25.87
CA VAL A 77 -30.89 -3.10 -26.68
C VAL A 77 -30.09 -4.28 -26.13
N SER A 78 -30.66 -5.46 -26.22
CA SER A 78 -29.97 -6.71 -25.93
C SER A 78 -30.03 -7.59 -27.17
N CYS A 79 -28.90 -8.08 -27.63
CA CYS A 79 -28.81 -8.99 -28.77
C CYS A 79 -27.73 -10.03 -28.49
N ASN A 80 -28.03 -11.30 -28.76
CA ASN A 80 -27.10 -12.42 -28.63
C ASN A 80 -26.37 -12.45 -27.28
N GLY A 81 -27.04 -12.12 -26.17
CA GLY A 81 -26.43 -12.09 -24.82
C GLY A 81 -25.42 -10.96 -24.58
N VAL A 82 -25.35 -9.95 -25.47
CA VAL A 82 -24.67 -8.68 -25.22
C VAL A 82 -25.71 -7.59 -25.08
N PHE A 83 -25.58 -6.82 -24.02
CA PHE A 83 -26.41 -5.68 -23.68
C PHE A 83 -25.66 -4.39 -24.02
N ALA A 84 -26.29 -3.54 -24.83
CA ALA A 84 -25.81 -2.20 -25.17
C ALA A 84 -26.79 -1.16 -24.65
N MET A 85 -26.29 -0.16 -23.93
CA MET A 85 -27.13 0.86 -23.30
C MET A 85 -26.53 2.24 -23.46
N CYS A 86 -27.41 3.23 -23.62
CA CYS A 86 -27.07 4.62 -23.39
C CYS A 86 -27.90 5.22 -22.25
N TRP A 87 -27.23 6.02 -21.41
CA TRP A 87 -27.84 6.66 -20.26
C TRP A 87 -27.39 8.11 -20.17
N LYS A 88 -28.32 9.04 -19.93
CA LYS A 88 -28.03 10.47 -19.83
C LYS A 88 -27.74 10.86 -18.40
N ASP A 89 -26.49 11.17 -18.09
CA ASP A 89 -26.14 11.95 -16.91
C ASP A 89 -26.00 13.44 -17.27
N ASN A 90 -24.88 14.09 -16.94
CA ASN A 90 -24.56 15.40 -17.53
C ASN A 90 -24.32 15.29 -19.05
N LYS A 91 -23.81 14.15 -19.49
CA LYS A 91 -23.60 13.78 -20.90
C LYS A 91 -24.07 12.34 -21.09
N GLN A 92 -24.26 11.94 -22.34
CA GLN A 92 -24.55 10.54 -22.65
C GLN A 92 -23.36 9.65 -22.25
N VAL A 93 -23.65 8.56 -21.57
CA VAL A 93 -22.72 7.45 -21.32
C VAL A 93 -23.25 6.24 -22.06
N THR A 94 -22.38 5.60 -22.84
CA THR A 94 -22.69 4.34 -23.52
C THR A 94 -21.94 3.21 -22.83
N VAL A 95 -22.61 2.08 -22.61
CA VAL A 95 -22.06 0.90 -21.95
C VAL A 95 -22.33 -0.33 -22.81
N LEU A 96 -21.34 -1.23 -22.88
CA LEU A 96 -21.50 -2.61 -23.31
C LEU A 96 -21.33 -3.54 -22.12
N SER A 97 -22.18 -4.54 -22.03
CA SER A 97 -22.18 -5.51 -20.94
C SER A 97 -22.58 -6.91 -21.41
N SER A 98 -21.99 -7.92 -20.79
CA SER A 98 -22.45 -9.33 -20.83
C SER A 98 -22.68 -9.88 -19.42
N ASP A 99 -22.70 -9.00 -18.41
CA ASP A 99 -22.92 -9.37 -17.00
C ASP A 99 -24.21 -8.76 -16.46
N ALA A 100 -24.26 -7.43 -16.41
CA ALA A 100 -25.34 -6.67 -15.81
C ALA A 100 -26.11 -5.84 -16.84
N GLY A 101 -27.42 -5.69 -16.61
CA GLY A 101 -28.33 -4.92 -17.43
C GLY A 101 -28.88 -3.67 -16.73
N VAL A 102 -30.12 -3.30 -17.07
CA VAL A 102 -30.80 -2.14 -16.48
C VAL A 102 -31.23 -2.40 -15.04
N GLU A 103 -31.87 -3.55 -14.81
CA GLU A 103 -32.51 -3.86 -13.54
C GLU A 103 -31.55 -4.53 -12.54
N PRO A 104 -31.75 -4.34 -11.22
CA PRO A 104 -32.72 -3.43 -10.62
C PRO A 104 -32.30 -1.96 -10.74
N LEU A 105 -33.25 -1.09 -11.09
CA LEU A 105 -33.03 0.37 -11.02
C LEU A 105 -32.72 0.82 -9.59
N SER A 106 -31.84 1.79 -9.48
CA SER A 106 -31.46 2.38 -8.20
C SER A 106 -31.42 3.90 -8.28
N THR A 107 -31.59 4.58 -7.14
CA THR A 107 -31.54 6.04 -7.12
C THR A 107 -30.13 6.54 -6.87
N ALA A 108 -29.61 7.40 -7.75
CA ALA A 108 -28.35 8.10 -7.56
C ALA A 108 -28.58 9.58 -7.24
N LYS A 109 -28.03 10.06 -6.12
CA LYS A 109 -28.02 11.49 -5.77
C LYS A 109 -26.95 12.20 -6.61
N ARG A 110 -27.38 13.11 -7.48
CA ARG A 110 -26.50 13.85 -8.38
C ARG A 110 -26.66 15.35 -8.18
N TRP A 111 -25.54 16.07 -8.19
CA TRP A 111 -25.59 17.54 -8.21
C TRP A 111 -26.14 18.02 -9.55
N ASN A 112 -27.13 18.90 -9.48
CA ASN A 112 -27.64 19.63 -10.63
C ASN A 112 -27.14 21.08 -10.54
N LYS A 113 -26.43 21.54 -11.58
CA LYS A 113 -25.85 22.88 -11.64
C LYS A 113 -26.91 23.97 -11.78
N ASP A 114 -28.00 23.68 -12.49
CA ASP A 114 -29.05 24.65 -12.81
C ASP A 114 -29.90 24.94 -11.56
N THR A 115 -30.27 23.90 -10.82
CA THR A 115 -31.08 24.03 -9.59
C THR A 115 -30.22 24.22 -8.33
N ARG A 116 -28.89 24.09 -8.43
CA ARG A 116 -27.92 24.10 -7.31
C ARG A 116 -28.32 23.18 -6.15
N LYS A 117 -28.94 22.06 -6.46
CA LYS A 117 -29.41 21.06 -5.49
C LYS A 117 -29.03 19.66 -5.92
N LYS A 118 -28.99 18.73 -4.96
CA LYS A 118 -28.90 17.30 -5.27
C LYS A 118 -30.28 16.82 -5.72
N VAL A 119 -30.33 16.25 -6.91
CA VAL A 119 -31.52 15.61 -7.47
C VAL A 119 -31.32 14.10 -7.48
N GLU A 120 -32.44 13.39 -7.35
CA GLU A 120 -32.49 11.94 -7.40
C GLU A 120 -32.79 11.50 -8.84
N ILE A 121 -31.94 10.61 -9.36
CA ILE A 121 -32.01 10.17 -10.74
C ILE A 121 -31.97 8.65 -10.77
N GLN A 122 -32.85 8.06 -11.57
CA GLN A 122 -32.83 6.63 -11.82
C GLN A 122 -31.51 6.24 -12.49
N CYS A 123 -30.84 5.26 -11.89
CA CYS A 123 -29.51 4.79 -12.24
C CYS A 123 -29.56 3.28 -12.49
N PRO A 124 -29.30 2.85 -13.74
CA PRO A 124 -29.24 1.45 -14.12
C PRO A 124 -28.25 0.64 -13.28
N ALA A 125 -28.56 -0.62 -13.00
CA ALA A 125 -27.71 -1.54 -12.25
C ALA A 125 -26.29 -1.63 -12.83
N VAL A 126 -26.17 -1.74 -14.15
CA VAL A 126 -24.87 -1.78 -14.84
C VAL A 126 -24.00 -0.55 -14.58
N ILE A 127 -24.59 0.65 -14.45
CA ILE A 127 -23.85 1.89 -14.17
C ILE A 127 -23.36 1.90 -12.73
N LYS A 128 -24.21 1.49 -11.80
CA LYS A 128 -23.85 1.36 -10.38
C LYS A 128 -22.71 0.37 -10.21
N GLU A 129 -22.81 -0.78 -10.87
CA GLU A 129 -21.81 -1.84 -10.82
C GLU A 129 -20.47 -1.42 -11.44
N TYR A 130 -20.51 -0.81 -12.62
CA TYR A 130 -19.32 -0.28 -13.28
C TYR A 130 -18.60 0.73 -12.39
N ASN A 131 -19.32 1.71 -11.84
CA ASN A 131 -18.72 2.72 -10.96
C ASN A 131 -18.13 2.12 -9.67
N GLY A 132 -18.73 1.05 -9.14
CA GLY A 132 -18.23 0.36 -7.96
C GLY A 132 -16.90 -0.38 -8.19
N LYS A 133 -16.65 -0.82 -9.43
CA LYS A 133 -15.55 -1.75 -9.76
C LYS A 133 -14.45 -1.13 -10.64
N MET A 134 -14.75 -0.09 -11.43
CA MET A 134 -13.77 0.52 -12.37
C MET A 134 -12.53 1.12 -11.70
N GLY A 135 -12.63 1.56 -10.45
CA GLY A 135 -11.55 2.29 -9.76
C GLY A 135 -10.39 1.42 -9.24
N GLY A 136 -10.31 0.14 -9.64
CA GLY A 136 -9.24 -0.75 -9.20
C GLY A 136 -7.83 -0.27 -9.61
N ILE A 137 -7.68 0.13 -10.87
CA ILE A 137 -6.40 0.62 -11.41
C ILE A 137 -6.04 1.96 -10.78
N ASP A 138 -6.98 2.91 -10.71
CA ASP A 138 -6.75 4.22 -10.08
C ASP A 138 -6.30 4.09 -8.63
N LYS A 139 -6.86 3.12 -7.89
CA LYS A 139 -6.43 2.82 -6.52
C LYS A 139 -5.00 2.29 -6.47
N SER A 140 -4.63 1.37 -7.36
CA SER A 140 -3.27 0.85 -7.47
C SER A 140 -2.27 1.97 -7.77
N ASP A 141 -2.60 2.84 -8.72
CA ASP A 141 -1.77 3.98 -9.09
C ASP A 141 -1.63 4.96 -7.92
N MET A 142 -2.74 5.32 -7.28
CA MET A 142 -2.74 6.16 -6.08
C MET A 142 -1.83 5.58 -4.99
N LEU A 143 -1.96 4.29 -4.66
CA LEU A 143 -1.15 3.65 -3.62
C LEU A 143 0.35 3.70 -3.96
N THR A 144 0.69 3.45 -5.23
CA THR A 144 2.07 3.49 -5.72
C THR A 144 2.64 4.91 -5.69
N HIS A 145 1.81 5.92 -5.93
CA HIS A 145 2.23 7.32 -5.98
C HIS A 145 2.33 8.02 -4.61
N LEU A 146 1.57 7.57 -3.59
CA LEU A 146 1.53 8.19 -2.25
C LEU A 146 2.92 8.28 -1.59
N TYR A 147 3.73 7.23 -1.73
CA TYR A 147 5.06 7.14 -1.12
C TYR A 147 6.09 6.62 -2.12
N LYS A 148 6.09 7.23 -3.31
CA LYS A 148 6.98 6.85 -4.41
C LYS A 148 8.45 6.92 -4.02
N THR A 149 9.23 5.90 -4.39
CA THR A 149 10.67 5.89 -4.15
C THR A 149 11.38 6.94 -5.04
N PRO A 150 12.10 7.91 -4.46
CA PRO A 150 12.77 8.95 -5.24
C PRO A 150 14.06 8.43 -5.87
N MET A 151 13.96 7.82 -7.05
CA MET A 151 15.13 7.43 -7.86
C MET A 151 15.44 8.49 -8.92
N LYS A 152 16.46 9.33 -8.67
CA LYS A 152 17.00 10.27 -9.67
C LYS A 152 18.06 9.57 -10.52
N SER A 153 17.78 9.38 -11.79
CA SER A 153 18.73 8.83 -12.76
C SER A 153 18.48 9.38 -14.16
N ARG A 154 19.55 9.53 -14.95
CA ARG A 154 19.48 9.83 -16.40
C ARG A 154 19.09 8.59 -17.21
N ARG A 155 19.20 7.39 -16.62
CA ARG A 155 18.85 6.13 -17.27
C ARG A 155 17.36 5.84 -17.05
N TRP A 156 16.57 5.85 -18.12
CA TRP A 156 15.10 5.76 -18.05
C TRP A 156 14.59 4.50 -17.33
N TYR A 157 15.27 3.36 -17.52
CA TYR A 157 14.88 2.07 -16.93
C TYR A 157 14.97 2.05 -15.39
N ILE A 158 15.79 2.92 -14.78
CA ILE A 158 15.86 3.03 -13.32
C ILE A 158 14.53 3.53 -12.74
N ARG A 159 13.79 4.36 -13.50
CA ARG A 159 12.44 4.80 -13.08
C ARG A 159 11.44 3.65 -13.09
N LEU A 160 11.54 2.75 -14.08
CA LEU A 160 10.72 1.53 -14.11
C LEU A 160 11.07 0.60 -12.96
N TYR A 161 12.35 0.41 -12.68
CA TYR A 161 12.80 -0.39 -11.54
C TYR A 161 12.24 0.14 -10.21
N GLY A 162 12.33 1.45 -9.97
CA GLY A 162 11.72 2.08 -8.79
C GLY A 162 10.20 1.87 -8.73
N TYR A 163 9.50 2.05 -9.85
CA TYR A 163 8.06 1.79 -9.93
C TYR A 163 7.70 0.35 -9.59
N ILE A 164 8.46 -0.65 -10.06
CA ILE A 164 8.21 -2.06 -9.75
C ILE A 164 8.34 -2.29 -8.24
N ILE A 165 9.34 -1.71 -7.57
CA ILE A 165 9.49 -1.81 -6.10
C ILE A 165 8.28 -1.21 -5.39
N ASP A 166 7.85 -0.01 -5.81
CA ASP A 166 6.71 0.68 -5.20
C ASP A 166 5.40 -0.11 -5.40
N LEU A 167 5.22 -0.71 -6.58
CA LEU A 167 4.09 -1.58 -6.90
C LEU A 167 4.10 -2.86 -6.07
N CYS A 168 5.24 -3.56 -5.99
CA CYS A 168 5.40 -4.75 -5.15
C CYS A 168 5.11 -4.44 -3.68
N THR A 169 5.58 -3.29 -3.19
CA THR A 169 5.36 -2.85 -1.81
C THR A 169 3.88 -2.56 -1.54
N SER A 170 3.20 -1.89 -2.48
CA SER A 170 1.77 -1.63 -2.42
C SER A 170 0.97 -2.94 -2.41
N ASN A 171 1.31 -3.88 -3.29
CA ASN A 171 0.68 -5.19 -3.36
C ASN A 171 0.88 -6.01 -2.08
N ALA A 172 2.11 -6.03 -1.53
CA ALA A 172 2.39 -6.69 -0.27
C ALA A 172 1.58 -6.09 0.89
N TRP A 173 1.39 -4.76 0.91
CA TRP A 173 0.54 -4.11 1.91
C TRP A 173 -0.93 -4.49 1.76
N VAL A 174 -1.45 -4.59 0.54
CA VAL A 174 -2.84 -5.05 0.28
C VAL A 174 -3.06 -6.48 0.79
N LEU A 175 -2.11 -7.38 0.53
CA LEU A 175 -2.14 -8.76 1.05
C LEU A 175 -2.07 -8.78 2.58
N TYR A 176 -1.12 -8.07 3.17
CA TYR A 176 -1.01 -7.92 4.63
C TYR A 176 -2.30 -7.39 5.24
N LYS A 177 -2.93 -6.38 4.64
CA LYS A 177 -4.19 -5.80 5.13
C LYS A 177 -5.32 -6.83 5.11
N ARG A 178 -5.41 -7.64 4.05
CA ARG A 178 -6.39 -8.73 3.94
C ARG A 178 -6.19 -9.74 5.09
N ASP A 179 -4.95 -10.17 5.30
CA ASP A 179 -4.63 -11.20 6.28
C ASP A 179 -4.82 -10.68 7.72
N ALA A 180 -4.42 -9.44 8.01
CA ALA A 180 -4.66 -8.80 9.31
C ALA A 180 -6.15 -8.69 9.63
N ILE A 181 -7.00 -8.32 8.66
CA ILE A 181 -8.45 -8.29 8.84
C ILE A 181 -9.01 -9.69 9.12
N ALA A 182 -8.53 -10.71 8.40
CA ALA A 182 -8.94 -12.10 8.63
C ALA A 182 -8.55 -12.61 10.02
N LEU A 183 -7.43 -12.11 10.56
CA LEU A 183 -6.96 -12.38 11.92
C LEU A 183 -7.58 -11.47 13.00
N LEU A 184 -8.55 -10.62 12.64
CA LEU A 184 -9.19 -9.64 13.53
C LEU A 184 -8.19 -8.63 14.15
N GLU A 185 -7.06 -8.40 13.48
CA GLU A 185 -6.08 -7.40 13.87
C GLU A 185 -6.32 -6.07 13.14
N LYS A 186 -5.96 -4.96 13.80
CA LYS A 186 -5.98 -3.64 13.16
C LYS A 186 -4.81 -3.52 12.17
N PRO A 187 -5.05 -3.43 10.84
CA PRO A 187 -3.97 -3.33 9.88
C PRO A 187 -3.24 -1.99 10.03
N MET A 188 -1.91 -2.03 9.96
CA MET A 188 -1.11 -0.81 10.00
C MET A 188 -1.27 0.04 8.71
N PRO A 189 -1.18 1.37 8.82
CA PRO A 189 -1.19 2.27 7.66
C PRO A 189 -0.04 1.98 6.69
N LEU A 190 -0.25 2.27 5.39
CA LEU A 190 0.73 2.04 4.33
C LEU A 190 2.10 2.67 4.64
N LYS A 191 2.12 3.91 5.15
CA LYS A 191 3.35 4.61 5.55
C LYS A 191 4.19 3.80 6.53
N ASP A 192 3.56 3.31 7.59
CA ASP A 192 4.24 2.59 8.66
C ASP A 192 4.70 1.21 8.16
N PHE A 193 3.92 0.58 7.29
CA PHE A 193 4.30 -0.66 6.62
C PHE A 193 5.57 -0.48 5.77
N GLN A 194 5.63 0.57 4.95
CA GLN A 194 6.83 0.89 4.17
C GLN A 194 8.04 1.23 5.05
N LEU A 195 7.83 1.96 6.15
CA LEU A 195 8.90 2.22 7.11
C LEU A 195 9.45 0.92 7.70
N LYS A 196 8.60 -0.04 8.07
CA LYS A 196 9.04 -1.36 8.54
C LYS A 196 9.84 -2.14 7.50
N ILE A 197 9.42 -2.12 6.23
CA ILE A 197 10.19 -2.73 5.14
C ILE A 197 11.56 -2.06 5.01
N SER A 198 11.62 -0.74 5.08
CA SER A 198 12.87 0.01 4.96
C SER A 198 13.84 -0.27 6.10
N THR A 199 13.35 -0.38 7.34
CA THR A 199 14.18 -0.70 8.51
C THR A 199 14.67 -2.14 8.46
N PHE A 200 13.82 -3.08 8.06
CA PHE A 200 14.20 -4.47 7.85
C PHE A 200 15.27 -4.63 6.75
N ALA A 201 15.10 -3.95 5.61
CA ALA A 201 16.09 -4.00 4.53
C ALA A 201 17.46 -3.43 4.97
N ARG A 202 17.47 -2.41 5.83
CA ARG A 202 18.69 -1.85 6.41
C ARG A 202 19.38 -2.81 7.39
N THR A 203 18.61 -3.49 8.24
CA THR A 203 19.19 -4.49 9.16
C THR A 203 19.67 -5.74 8.42
N TYR A 204 19.01 -6.11 7.32
CA TYR A 204 19.44 -7.22 6.46
C TYR A 204 20.77 -6.92 5.74
N LYS A 205 20.99 -5.69 5.26
CA LYS A 205 22.32 -5.27 4.74
C LYS A 205 23.44 -5.31 5.78
N ASN A 206 23.07 -5.24 7.06
CA ASN A 206 24.01 -5.37 8.17
C ASN A 206 24.15 -6.83 8.66
N ARG A 207 23.50 -7.82 8.01
CA ARG A 207 23.97 -9.21 8.13
C ARG A 207 25.32 -9.29 7.41
N PRO A 208 26.33 -9.93 8.00
CA PRO A 208 27.62 -10.08 7.35
C PRO A 208 27.45 -11.00 6.13
N THR A 209 27.17 -10.45 4.96
CA THR A 209 27.32 -11.14 3.67
C THR A 209 28.80 -11.23 3.25
N ARG A 210 29.73 -11.05 4.20
CA ARG A 210 31.16 -11.28 4.02
C ARG A 210 31.60 -12.37 4.99
N MET A 211 31.50 -13.62 4.53
CA MET A 211 32.46 -14.67 4.89
C MET A 211 33.73 -14.58 4.02
N LEU A 212 34.00 -13.44 3.38
CA LEU A 212 35.21 -13.21 2.61
C LEU A 212 35.86 -11.89 3.05
N ARG A 213 36.94 -12.07 3.83
CA ARG A 213 37.88 -11.12 4.47
C ARG A 213 37.61 -10.88 5.96
N ASN A 214 38.29 -11.70 6.77
CA ASN A 214 38.69 -11.41 8.14
C ASN A 214 39.64 -10.19 8.16
N THR A 215 39.10 -9.00 7.97
CA THR A 215 39.75 -7.78 8.41
C THR A 215 38.87 -7.20 9.52
N PRO A 216 39.31 -7.20 10.79
CA PRO A 216 38.56 -6.53 11.85
C PRO A 216 38.42 -5.06 11.47
N GLU A 217 37.20 -4.60 11.18
CA GLU A 217 36.96 -3.17 11.04
C GLU A 217 37.29 -2.52 12.38
N PRO A 218 38.19 -1.50 12.40
CA PRO A 218 38.52 -0.83 13.63
C PRO A 218 37.26 -0.18 14.20
N PHE A 219 36.96 -0.49 15.46
CA PHE A 219 35.89 0.14 16.21
C PHE A 219 36.12 1.65 16.20
N VAL A 220 35.32 2.40 15.42
CA VAL A 220 35.45 3.85 15.32
C VAL A 220 34.93 4.46 16.62
N LEU A 221 35.86 4.91 17.46
CA LEU A 221 35.57 5.61 18.70
C LEU A 221 34.88 6.95 18.39
N LEU A 222 33.64 7.12 18.88
CA LEU A 222 32.91 8.39 18.75
C LEU A 222 33.59 9.50 19.55
N ARG A 223 33.51 10.74 19.05
CA ARG A 223 34.06 11.92 19.72
C ARG A 223 33.35 12.19 21.05
N LYS A 224 34.07 12.82 21.98
CA LYS A 224 33.59 13.23 23.32
C LYS A 224 32.31 14.08 23.17
N GLY A 225 31.17 13.58 23.67
CA GLY A 225 29.87 14.28 23.65
C GLY A 225 28.82 13.70 22.70
N GLN A 226 29.19 12.84 21.74
CA GLN A 226 28.21 12.17 20.87
C GLN A 226 27.59 10.93 21.55
N ARG A 227 26.26 10.85 21.58
CA ARG A 227 25.53 9.65 22.01
C ARG A 227 25.46 8.67 20.83
N THR A 228 25.87 7.42 21.03
CA THR A 228 25.63 6.34 20.06
C THR A 228 24.14 6.24 19.72
N SER A 229 23.77 5.87 18.50
CA SER A 229 22.37 5.54 18.18
C SER A 229 21.91 4.35 19.03
N ARG A 230 20.62 4.31 19.40
CA ARG A 230 20.07 3.13 20.07
C ARG A 230 19.96 2.01 19.01
N PRO A 231 20.52 0.81 19.26
CA PRO A 231 20.36 -0.32 18.35
C PRO A 231 18.88 -0.72 18.26
N SER A 232 18.46 -1.33 17.15
CA SER A 232 17.11 -1.84 16.97
C SER A 232 16.79 -2.91 18.02
N ASP A 233 15.54 -2.97 18.50
CA ASP A 233 15.13 -3.98 19.49
C ASP A 233 15.32 -5.41 18.95
N ASN A 234 15.15 -5.65 17.64
CA ASN A 234 15.46 -6.93 16.99
C ASN A 234 16.92 -7.38 17.12
N LEU A 235 17.87 -6.43 17.24
CA LEU A 235 19.30 -6.75 17.43
C LEU A 235 19.63 -6.88 18.91
N ARG A 236 18.98 -6.06 19.74
CA ARG A 236 19.18 -5.99 21.18
C ARG A 236 18.68 -7.24 21.91
N TYR A 237 17.58 -7.82 21.42
CA TYR A 237 16.94 -9.02 21.99
C TYR A 237 17.14 -10.27 21.11
N ASP A 238 18.18 -10.27 20.27
CA ASP A 238 18.53 -11.43 19.45
C ASP A 238 19.31 -12.44 20.28
N TYR A 239 18.60 -13.35 20.96
CA TYR A 239 19.21 -14.40 21.79
C TYR A 239 20.10 -15.37 21.01
N SER A 240 20.04 -15.40 19.67
CA SER A 240 20.97 -16.18 18.85
C SER A 240 22.39 -15.59 18.83
N LYS A 241 22.54 -14.32 19.23
CA LYS A 241 23.83 -13.63 19.32
C LYS A 241 24.29 -13.59 20.77
N PHE A 242 25.56 -13.91 20.99
CA PHE A 242 26.14 -13.82 22.32
C PHE A 242 26.52 -12.37 22.65
N HIS A 243 25.64 -11.69 23.38
CA HIS A 243 25.88 -10.35 23.93
C HIS A 243 26.79 -10.43 25.14
N CYS A 244 28.07 -10.12 24.98
CA CYS A 244 29.05 -10.12 26.06
C CYS A 244 29.71 -8.74 26.27
N PRO A 245 30.13 -8.43 27.51
CA PRO A 245 30.86 -7.21 27.80
C PRO A 245 32.30 -7.30 27.29
N GLU A 246 32.72 -6.31 26.51
CA GLU A 246 34.10 -6.09 26.08
C GLU A 246 34.65 -4.84 26.78
N PHE A 247 35.88 -4.95 27.30
CA PHE A 247 36.56 -3.82 27.91
C PHE A 247 37.20 -2.92 26.84
N VAL A 248 37.07 -1.61 27.01
CA VAL A 248 37.75 -0.61 26.18
C VAL A 248 38.47 0.42 27.05
N ASN A 249 39.61 0.92 26.54
CA ASN A 249 40.45 1.87 27.27
C ASN A 249 39.75 3.23 27.48
N GLN A 250 38.92 3.64 26.52
CA GLN A 250 38.19 4.90 26.56
C GLN A 250 36.84 4.76 27.27
N ARG A 251 36.59 5.64 28.24
CA ARG A 251 35.28 5.75 28.91
C ARG A 251 34.25 6.40 27.99
N MET A 252 33.14 5.70 27.75
CA MET A 252 32.00 6.17 26.95
C MET A 252 30.75 6.33 27.82
N THR A 253 29.81 7.17 27.39
CA THR A 253 28.57 7.43 28.13
C THR A 253 27.65 6.21 28.11
N CYS A 254 27.18 5.76 29.29
CA CYS A 254 26.28 4.62 29.41
C CYS A 254 24.96 4.90 28.70
N LYS A 255 24.56 4.03 27.77
CA LYS A 255 23.38 4.22 26.93
C LYS A 255 22.05 4.02 27.70
N PHE A 256 22.08 3.27 28.79
CA PHE A 256 20.88 2.88 29.54
C PHE A 256 20.50 3.92 30.61
N CYS A 257 21.43 4.30 31.48
CA CYS A 257 21.13 5.14 32.65
C CYS A 257 21.52 6.62 32.51
N SER A 258 22.34 7.01 31.52
CA SER A 258 22.79 8.42 31.43
C SER A 258 21.70 9.34 30.89
N THR A 259 21.42 10.41 31.62
CA THR A 259 20.49 11.49 31.22
C THR A 259 21.28 12.74 30.79
N LYS A 260 20.59 13.87 30.56
CA LYS A 260 21.24 15.15 30.25
C LYS A 260 21.92 15.73 31.51
N ASP A 261 21.30 15.50 32.66
CA ASP A 261 21.68 16.08 33.94
C ASP A 261 22.56 15.15 34.78
N ASP A 262 22.55 13.84 34.50
CA ASP A 262 23.42 12.85 35.16
C ASP A 262 24.10 11.93 34.13
N ILE A 263 25.41 12.12 33.93
CA ILE A 263 26.21 11.44 32.91
C ILE A 263 27.03 10.33 33.56
N HIS A 264 26.62 9.09 33.34
CA HIS A 264 27.39 7.92 33.74
C HIS A 264 28.31 7.46 32.61
N ARG A 265 29.54 7.06 32.94
CA ARG A 265 30.51 6.55 31.96
C ARG A 265 30.96 5.14 32.30
N SER A 266 31.17 4.34 31.27
CA SER A 266 31.62 2.95 31.37
C SER A 266 32.77 2.68 30.40
N ARG A 267 33.63 1.72 30.78
CA ARG A 267 34.63 1.09 29.91
C ARG A 267 34.14 -0.23 29.32
N TRP A 268 32.92 -0.64 29.66
CA TRP A 268 32.33 -1.87 29.16
C TRP A 268 31.38 -1.56 28.02
N ILE A 269 31.60 -2.19 26.88
CA ILE A 269 30.74 -2.13 25.70
C ILE A 269 30.13 -3.50 25.42
N CYS A 270 28.98 -3.55 24.76
CA CYS A 270 28.48 -4.80 24.21
C CYS A 270 29.11 -5.07 22.84
N ASN A 271 29.68 -6.25 22.67
CA ASN A 271 30.28 -6.73 21.42
C ASN A 271 29.30 -6.71 20.22
N VAL A 272 28.00 -6.94 20.43
CA VAL A 272 26.97 -6.96 19.39
C VAL A 272 26.32 -5.59 19.20
N CYS A 273 25.85 -4.98 20.29
CA CYS A 273 25.12 -3.71 20.25
C CYS A 273 26.03 -2.48 20.02
N LYS A 274 27.34 -2.61 20.25
CA LYS A 274 28.35 -1.55 20.13
C LYS A 274 27.98 -0.28 20.93
N VAL A 275 27.38 -0.46 22.11
CA VAL A 275 27.04 0.61 23.06
C VAL A 275 27.72 0.37 24.41
N ALA A 276 28.07 1.46 25.10
CA ALA A 276 28.62 1.39 26.44
C ALA A 276 27.53 1.24 27.49
N LEU A 277 27.74 0.34 28.44
CA LEU A 277 26.79 0.01 29.51
C LEU A 277 27.56 -0.11 30.83
N CYS A 278 27.00 0.40 31.92
CA CYS A 278 27.59 0.21 33.24
C CYS A 278 27.59 -1.29 33.59
N LEU A 279 28.72 -1.73 34.12
CA LEU A 279 28.94 -3.07 34.65
C LEU A 279 29.89 -2.91 35.84
N ASN A 280 29.31 -2.64 37.00
CA ASN A 280 30.01 -2.50 38.28
C ASN A 280 29.06 -2.86 39.44
N ASP A 281 29.61 -2.84 40.65
CA ASP A 281 28.93 -3.10 41.93
C ASP A 281 27.60 -2.33 42.11
N SER A 282 27.56 -1.08 41.65
CA SER A 282 26.44 -0.17 41.86
C SER A 282 25.43 -0.14 40.73
N ARG A 283 25.81 -0.56 39.51
CA ARG A 283 24.97 -0.45 38.30
C ARG A 283 25.23 -1.62 37.34
N ASN A 284 24.22 -2.47 37.19
CA ASN A 284 24.24 -3.60 36.25
C ASN A 284 23.43 -3.30 34.96
N CYS A 285 23.73 -2.16 34.33
CA CYS A 285 23.03 -1.71 33.14
C CYS A 285 23.24 -2.64 31.93
N PHE A 286 24.31 -3.43 31.92
CA PHE A 286 24.55 -4.41 30.85
C PHE A 286 23.43 -5.46 30.82
N GLN A 287 23.08 -6.02 31.97
CA GLN A 287 22.00 -7.01 32.09
C GLN A 287 20.63 -6.37 31.83
N ASP A 288 20.34 -5.24 32.48
CA ASP A 288 19.04 -4.55 32.31
C ASP A 288 18.78 -4.11 30.87
N PHE A 289 19.84 -3.73 30.15
CA PHE A 289 19.72 -3.38 28.75
C PHE A 289 19.42 -4.62 27.89
N HIS A 290 19.90 -5.82 28.20
CA HIS A 290 19.61 -6.99 27.35
C HIS A 290 18.41 -7.83 27.84
N ALA A 291 17.87 -7.54 29.02
CA ALA A 291 16.62 -8.13 29.49
C ALA A 291 15.42 -7.64 28.64
N ALA A 292 14.64 -8.58 28.11
CA ALA A 292 13.39 -8.27 27.42
C ALA A 292 12.41 -7.55 28.36
N PRO A 293 11.59 -6.60 27.86
CA PRO A 293 10.59 -5.96 28.70
C PRO A 293 9.54 -6.99 29.11
N LEU A 294 9.43 -7.28 30.41
CA LEU A 294 8.26 -7.96 30.96
C LEU A 294 7.01 -7.07 30.75
N PRO A 295 5.81 -7.64 30.58
CA PRO A 295 4.60 -6.94 30.14
C PRO A 295 4.17 -5.70 30.95
N HIS A 296 4.74 -5.44 32.14
CA HIS A 296 4.29 -4.37 33.03
C HIS A 296 5.38 -3.51 33.67
N ARG A 297 6.61 -3.45 33.13
CA ARG A 297 7.63 -2.53 33.68
C ARG A 297 7.71 -1.24 32.86
N PRO A 298 7.43 -0.05 33.45
CA PRO A 298 7.59 1.21 32.73
C PRO A 298 9.04 1.39 32.30
N LEU A 299 9.22 1.89 31.07
CA LEU A 299 10.52 2.26 30.50
C LEU A 299 11.09 3.48 31.25
N ARG A 300 11.67 3.23 32.42
CA ARG A 300 12.67 3.99 33.21
C ARG A 300 12.35 3.81 34.70
N PRO A 301 13.33 3.51 35.56
CA PRO A 301 13.18 3.83 36.97
C PRO A 301 13.25 5.36 37.11
N HIS A 302 12.10 6.02 37.28
CA HIS A 302 12.08 7.26 38.04
C HIS A 302 12.30 6.87 39.50
N ARG A 303 13.41 7.29 40.11
CA ARG A 303 13.56 7.20 41.56
C ARG A 303 13.71 8.60 42.15
N THR A 304 12.62 9.01 42.80
CA THR A 304 12.51 9.64 44.13
C THR A 304 13.54 10.70 44.51
N GLN A 305 13.03 11.92 44.69
CA GLN A 305 13.67 13.00 45.45
C GLN A 305 14.17 12.47 46.81
N ARG A 306 15.39 12.86 47.18
CA ARG A 306 15.93 12.63 48.53
C ARG A 306 15.12 13.46 49.55
N PRO A 307 14.96 13.00 50.81
CA PRO A 307 14.42 13.84 51.86
C PRO A 307 15.40 14.97 52.19
N LEU A 308 14.87 16.18 52.35
CA LEU A 308 15.57 17.29 52.99
C LEU A 308 15.85 16.89 54.44
N HIS A 309 17.12 16.76 54.80
CA HIS A 309 17.54 16.80 56.20
C HIS A 309 17.50 18.26 56.66
N GLN A 310 16.92 18.45 57.85
CA GLN A 310 17.00 19.67 58.66
C GLN A 310 18.44 20.02 59.00
#